data_AF-A0A962FTE6-F1
#
_entry.id   AF-A0A962FTE6-F1
#
_cell.length_a   1.000
_cell.length_b   1.000
_cell.length_c   1.000
_cell.angle_alpha   90.00
_cell.angle_beta   90.00
_cell.angle_gamma   90.00
#
_symmetry.space_group_name_H-M   'P 1'
#
loop_
_entity.id
_entity.type
_entity.pdbx_description
1 polymer ?
#
loop_
_entity_poly.entity_id
_entity_poly.type
_entity_poly.pdbx_seq_one_letter_code
_entity_poly.pdbx_strand_id
1 'polypeptide(L)'
;MDHYPALFGSEERASYNLEPFTKWTGMFNRFERSMQQAAGQQIMRDWQHSLDSLRGLPLTEMAAGVNDLVNAERYITDNRNWGQTDYWATPIEFFTRGGDCEDFAIAKYVSLRALGVPDERLRVAIVQD
;
A
#
# COMPACT_ATOMS: atom_id res chain seq x y z
N MET A 1 -15.87 18.52 -11.50
CA MET A 1 -15.52 17.95 -10.18
C MET A 1 -15.97 16.53 -10.22
N ASP A 2 -15.02 15.60 -10.36
CA ASP A 2 -15.33 14.18 -10.42
C ASP A 2 -15.80 13.73 -9.04
N HIS A 3 -17.07 13.35 -8.95
CA HIS A 3 -17.65 12.82 -7.71
C HIS A 3 -17.23 11.37 -7.56
N TYR A 4 -16.46 11.10 -6.51
CA TYR A 4 -16.18 9.75 -6.08
C TYR A 4 -17.42 9.11 -5.46
N PRO A 5 -17.64 7.80 -5.67
CA PRO A 5 -18.76 7.11 -5.05
C PRO A 5 -18.60 7.12 -3.52
N ALA A 6 -19.68 7.42 -2.79
CA ALA A 6 -19.68 7.39 -1.34
C ALA A 6 -19.36 5.97 -0.82
N LEU A 7 -18.41 5.88 0.11
CA LEU A 7 -18.14 4.65 0.85
C LEU A 7 -18.95 4.64 2.15
N PHE A 8 -19.67 3.56 2.45
CA PHE A 8 -20.41 3.39 3.72
C PHE A 8 -21.39 4.53 4.06
N GLY A 9 -21.93 5.22 3.05
CA GLY A 9 -22.81 6.38 3.26
C GLY A 9 -22.09 7.65 3.75
N SER A 10 -20.76 7.71 3.64
CA SER A 10 -19.96 8.87 4.04
C SER A 10 -19.98 9.99 2.99
N GLU A 11 -19.79 11.23 3.44
CA GLU A 11 -19.43 12.36 2.57
C GLU A 11 -17.90 12.48 2.48
N GLU A 12 -17.35 12.46 1.25
CA GLU A 12 -15.91 12.69 1.04
C GLU A 12 -15.58 14.19 0.97
N ARG A 13 -14.53 14.61 1.67
CA ARG A 13 -13.91 15.93 1.50
C ARG A 13 -12.48 15.77 0.99
N ALA A 14 -12.23 16.23 -0.22
CA ALA A 14 -10.88 16.22 -0.78
C ALA A 14 -9.97 17.21 -0.02
N SER A 15 -8.81 16.73 0.42
CA SER A 15 -7.72 17.57 0.91
C SER A 15 -6.46 17.24 0.12
N TYR A 16 -5.83 18.27 -0.43
CA TYR A 16 -4.52 18.17 -1.09
C TYR A 16 -3.39 18.56 -0.12
N ASN A 17 -3.73 18.96 1.12
CA ASN A 17 -2.75 19.27 2.14
C ASN A 17 -2.33 17.99 2.87
N LEU A 18 -1.09 17.56 2.64
CA LEU A 18 -0.47 16.39 3.28
C LEU A 18 0.30 16.72 4.56
N GLU A 19 0.41 18.00 4.94
CA GLU A 19 1.07 18.42 6.20
C GLU A 19 0.56 17.66 7.44
N PRO A 20 -0.75 17.36 7.59
CA PRO A 20 -1.24 16.57 8.73
C PRO A 20 -0.80 15.10 8.69
N PHE A 21 -0.35 14.60 7.54
CA PHE A 21 -0.01 13.19 7.28
C PHE A 21 1.50 12.95 7.31
N THR A 22 2.15 13.41 8.39
CA THR A 22 3.62 13.34 8.55
C THR A 22 4.21 11.93 8.39
N LYS A 23 3.45 10.89 8.74
CA LYS A 23 3.85 9.48 8.58
C LYS A 23 3.96 9.06 7.12
N TRP A 24 3.01 9.47 6.29
CA TRP A 24 3.05 9.25 4.84
C TRP A 24 4.29 9.88 4.24
N THR A 25 4.53 11.16 4.54
CA THR A 25 5.70 11.88 4.04
C THR A 25 7.00 11.24 4.52
N GLY A 26 7.05 10.80 5.77
CA GLY A 26 8.18 10.06 6.34
C GLY A 26 8.44 8.73 5.63
N MET A 27 7.39 7.94 5.36
CA MET A 27 7.47 6.69 4.62
C MET A 27 7.99 6.93 3.20
N PHE A 28 7.48 7.91 2.46
CA PHE A 28 7.97 8.21 1.10
C PHE A 28 9.46 8.55 1.07
N ASN A 29 9.92 9.40 2.00
CA ASN A 29 11.34 9.74 2.11
C ASN A 29 12.22 8.50 2.39
N ARG A 30 11.73 7.52 3.16
CA ARG A 30 12.45 6.25 3.37
C ARG A 30 12.41 5.37 2.13
N PHE A 31 11.27 5.29 1.46
CA PHE A 31 11.11 4.51 0.24
C PHE A 31 12.04 4.99 -0.86
N GLU A 32 12.14 6.31 -1.09
CA GLU A 32 13.07 6.89 -2.07
C GLU A 32 14.53 6.53 -1.78
N ARG A 33 14.95 6.57 -0.50
CA ARG A 33 16.29 6.13 -0.10
C ARG A 33 16.50 4.64 -0.33
N SER A 34 15.53 3.79 -0.01
CA SER A 34 15.62 2.35 -0.26
C SER A 34 15.70 2.03 -1.75
N MET A 35 15.02 2.79 -2.61
CA MET A 35 15.07 2.67 -4.07
C MET A 35 16.43 3.06 -4.67
N GLN A 36 17.24 3.87 -3.98
CA GLN A 36 18.62 4.18 -4.41
C GLN A 36 19.59 3.00 -4.19
N GLN A 37 19.19 1.98 -3.43
CA GLN A 37 20.01 0.82 -3.11
C GLN A 37 19.68 -0.37 -4.03
N ALA A 38 20.70 -1.11 -4.45
CA ALA A 38 20.52 -2.27 -5.34
C ALA A 38 19.60 -3.35 -4.74
N ALA A 39 19.66 -3.57 -3.43
CA ALA A 39 18.79 -4.53 -2.73
C ALA A 39 17.31 -4.11 -2.79
N GLY A 40 17.01 -2.82 -2.53
CA GLY A 40 15.66 -2.29 -2.63
C GLY A 40 15.11 -2.38 -4.06
N GLN A 41 15.93 -2.09 -5.07
CA GLN A 41 15.52 -2.25 -6.46
C GLN A 41 15.25 -3.71 -6.84
N GLN A 42 16.01 -4.66 -6.28
CA GLN A 42 15.76 -6.09 -6.52
C GLN A 42 14.42 -6.52 -5.94
N ILE A 43 14.14 -6.16 -4.69
CA ILE A 43 12.84 -6.44 -4.04
C ILE A 43 11.69 -5.87 -4.87
N MET A 44 11.83 -4.63 -5.37
CA MET A 44 10.78 -4.02 -6.19
C MET A 44 10.62 -4.67 -7.56
N ARG A 45 11.69 -5.18 -8.17
CA ARG A 45 11.59 -5.96 -9.42
C ARG A 45 10.87 -7.29 -9.19
N ASP A 46 11.20 -7.98 -8.10
CA ASP A 46 10.57 -9.27 -7.76
C ASP A 46 9.08 -9.07 -7.46
N TRP A 47 8.72 -8.01 -6.73
CA TRP A 47 7.34 -7.61 -6.53
C TRP A 47 6.63 -7.19 -7.83
N GLN A 48 7.28 -6.44 -8.72
CA GLN A 48 6.67 -6.10 -10.01
C GLN A 48 6.40 -7.35 -10.85
N HIS A 49 7.34 -8.29 -10.87
CA HIS A 49 7.20 -9.54 -11.60
C HIS A 49 6.06 -10.42 -11.04
N SER A 50 5.83 -10.42 -9.72
CA SER A 50 4.72 -11.17 -9.14
C SER A 50 3.34 -10.61 -9.53
N LEU A 51 3.27 -9.35 -9.92
CA LEU A 51 2.05 -8.70 -10.43
C LEU A 51 1.78 -8.96 -11.92
N ASP A 52 2.76 -9.43 -12.70
CA ASP A 52 2.63 -9.50 -14.16
C ASP A 52 1.46 -10.39 -14.63
N SER A 53 1.18 -11.48 -13.90
CA SER A 53 0.06 -12.37 -14.19
C SER A 53 -1.32 -11.74 -13.99
N LEU A 54 -1.40 -10.64 -13.22
CA LEU A 54 -2.64 -9.94 -12.91
C LEU A 54 -2.91 -8.79 -13.90
N ARG A 55 -1.92 -8.39 -14.69
CA ARG A 55 -2.02 -7.21 -15.56
C ARG A 55 -3.06 -7.41 -16.66
N GLY A 56 -4.00 -6.48 -16.74
CA GLY A 56 -5.07 -6.48 -17.75
C GLY A 56 -6.27 -7.37 -17.41
N LEU A 57 -6.27 -8.04 -16.25
CA LEU A 57 -7.45 -8.75 -15.75
C LEU A 57 -8.57 -7.76 -15.35
N PRO A 58 -9.83 -8.21 -15.23
CA PRO A 58 -10.90 -7.41 -14.64
C PRO A 58 -10.53 -6.91 -13.23
N LEU A 59 -11.01 -5.73 -12.84
CA LEU A 59 -10.62 -5.12 -11.55
C LEU A 59 -10.85 -6.06 -10.36
N THR A 60 -11.95 -6.81 -10.35
CA THR A 60 -12.26 -7.76 -9.28
C THR A 60 -11.24 -8.89 -9.18
N GLU A 61 -10.73 -9.37 -10.31
CA GLU A 61 -9.69 -10.41 -10.37
C GLU A 61 -8.32 -9.85 -9.99
N MET A 62 -7.99 -8.63 -10.44
CA MET A 62 -6.79 -7.92 -9.99
C MET A 62 -6.82 -7.71 -8.47
N ALA A 63 -7.95 -7.24 -7.92
CA ALA A 63 -8.12 -7.01 -6.49
C ALA A 63 -8.01 -8.30 -5.68
N ALA A 64 -8.63 -9.40 -6.14
CA ALA A 64 -8.51 -10.70 -5.50
C ALA A 64 -7.06 -11.22 -5.53
N GLY A 65 -6.40 -11.20 -6.69
CA GLY A 65 -5.03 -11.66 -6.84
C GLY A 65 -4.02 -10.84 -6.01
N VAL A 66 -4.17 -9.51 -6.00
CA VAL A 66 -3.36 -8.63 -5.15
C VAL A 66 -3.61 -8.93 -3.67
N ASN A 67 -4.87 -9.14 -3.28
CA ASN A 67 -5.21 -9.48 -1.91
C ASN A 67 -4.56 -10.79 -1.47
N ASP A 68 -4.61 -11.82 -2.29
CA ASP A 68 -4.03 -13.14 -1.99
C ASP A 68 -2.51 -13.08 -1.92
N LEU A 69 -1.87 -12.37 -2.85
CA LEU A 69 -0.42 -12.16 -2.88
C LEU A 69 0.05 -11.44 -1.62
N VAL A 70 -0.56 -10.30 -1.28
CA VAL A 70 -0.15 -9.51 -0.11
C VAL A 70 -0.48 -10.25 1.19
N ASN A 71 -1.59 -11.00 1.25
CA ASN A 71 -1.96 -11.78 2.43
C ASN A 71 -1.07 -12.99 2.68
N ALA A 72 -0.22 -13.38 1.72
CA ALA A 72 0.80 -14.41 1.94
C ALA A 72 1.98 -13.89 2.79
N GLU A 73 2.13 -12.57 2.93
CA GLU A 73 3.16 -11.96 3.76
C GLU A 73 2.87 -12.12 5.25
N ARG A 74 3.92 -12.00 6.08
CA ARG A 74 3.81 -12.21 7.51
C ARG A 74 3.14 -11.02 8.20
N TYR A 75 2.11 -11.29 9.02
CA TYR A 75 1.57 -10.30 9.94
C TYR A 75 2.47 -10.15 11.16
N ILE A 76 3.04 -8.97 11.39
CA ILE A 76 3.93 -8.64 12.51
C ILE A 76 3.60 -7.23 12.97
N THR A 77 3.16 -7.08 14.22
CA THR A 77 2.88 -5.77 14.81
C THR A 77 4.14 -4.90 14.86
N ASP A 78 3.97 -3.60 14.73
CA ASP A 78 5.09 -2.66 14.74
C ASP A 78 6.01 -2.78 15.95
N ASN A 79 5.45 -2.97 17.14
CA ASN A 79 6.26 -3.08 18.34
C ASN A 79 7.22 -4.29 18.24
N ARG A 80 6.76 -5.40 17.63
CA ARG A 80 7.61 -6.57 17.40
C ARG A 80 8.59 -6.39 16.24
N ASN A 81 8.21 -5.65 15.20
CA ASN A 81 9.01 -5.50 13.98
C ASN A 81 10.08 -4.38 14.10
N TRP A 82 9.71 -3.28 14.74
CA TRP A 82 10.45 -2.01 14.75
C TRP A 82 10.73 -1.47 16.17
N GLY A 83 10.13 -2.04 17.22
CA GLY A 83 10.29 -1.55 18.60
C GLY A 83 9.58 -0.21 18.86
N GLN A 84 8.64 0.16 17.99
CA GLN A 84 7.87 1.40 18.07
C GLN A 84 6.41 1.13 17.71
N THR A 85 5.52 2.09 17.95
CA THR A 85 4.09 1.97 17.60
C THR A 85 3.77 2.79 16.36
N ASP A 86 2.92 2.26 15.48
CA ASP A 86 2.31 2.96 14.35
C ASP A 86 3.40 3.52 13.39
N TYR A 87 4.23 2.58 12.93
CA TYR A 87 5.32 2.73 11.97
C TYR A 87 4.86 2.25 10.60
N TRP A 88 4.65 3.22 9.71
CA TRP A 88 4.18 2.93 8.36
C TRP A 88 5.34 2.42 7.52
N ALA A 89 5.44 1.11 7.31
CA ALA A 89 6.50 0.49 6.54
C ALA A 89 6.42 0.91 5.06
N THR A 90 7.58 1.12 4.45
CA THR A 90 7.68 1.27 3.00
C THR A 90 7.33 -0.05 2.30
N PRO A 91 6.91 -0.06 1.02
CA PRO A 91 6.72 -1.31 0.27
C PRO A 91 7.94 -2.24 0.32
N ILE A 92 9.15 -1.70 0.26
CA ILE A 92 10.40 -2.48 0.37
C ILE A 92 10.54 -3.10 1.77
N GLU A 93 10.29 -2.33 2.82
CA GLU A 93 10.33 -2.82 4.21
C GLU A 93 9.29 -3.92 4.43
N PHE A 94 8.07 -3.72 3.93
CA PHE A 94 6.97 -4.66 3.99
C PHE A 94 7.30 -5.98 3.29
N PHE A 95 7.69 -5.98 2.01
CA PHE A 95 8.05 -7.21 1.28
C PHE A 95 9.34 -7.87 1.81
N THR A 96 10.09 -7.21 2.68
CA THR A 96 11.27 -7.82 3.33
C THR A 96 10.90 -8.50 4.65
N ARG A 97 9.95 -7.94 5.41
CA ARG A 97 9.73 -8.31 6.83
C ARG A 97 8.31 -8.72 7.16
N GLY A 98 7.34 -8.40 6.31
CA GLY A 98 5.93 -8.29 6.69
C GLY A 98 5.64 -6.97 7.41
N GLY A 99 4.43 -6.87 7.95
CA GLY A 99 3.92 -5.65 8.60
C GLY A 99 2.58 -5.88 9.30
N ASP A 100 1.87 -4.82 9.64
CA ASP A 100 0.52 -4.89 10.22
C ASP A 100 -0.52 -4.20 9.33
N CYS A 101 -1.66 -3.81 9.88
CA CYS A 101 -2.87 -3.58 9.08
C CYS A 101 -2.71 -2.45 8.06
N GLU A 102 -2.06 -1.34 8.39
CA GLU A 102 -1.79 -0.25 7.46
C GLU A 102 -0.79 -0.67 6.38
N ASP A 103 0.24 -1.45 6.71
CA ASP A 103 1.27 -1.86 5.77
C ASP A 103 0.67 -2.77 4.67
N PHE A 104 -0.20 -3.71 5.07
CA PHE A 104 -0.95 -4.55 4.15
C PHE A 104 -1.87 -3.69 3.26
N ALA A 105 -2.55 -2.69 3.82
CA ALA A 105 -3.43 -1.81 3.05
C ALA A 105 -2.65 -0.96 2.03
N ILE A 106 -1.51 -0.40 2.43
CA ILE A 106 -0.61 0.35 1.55
C ILE A 106 -0.06 -0.55 0.45
N ALA A 107 0.43 -1.75 0.77
CA ALA A 107 0.95 -2.72 -0.20
C ALA A 107 -0.10 -3.11 -1.25
N LYS A 108 -1.36 -3.34 -0.84
CA LYS A 108 -2.47 -3.62 -1.76
C LYS A 108 -2.78 -2.41 -2.64
N TYR A 109 -2.85 -1.22 -2.05
CA TYR A 109 -3.11 0.01 -2.77
C TYR A 109 -2.05 0.26 -3.86
N VAL A 110 -0.76 0.21 -3.52
CA VAL A 110 0.31 0.46 -4.49
C VAL A 110 0.40 -0.63 -5.56
N SER A 111 0.06 -1.87 -5.22
CA SER A 111 0.00 -2.98 -6.20
C SER A 111 -1.10 -2.74 -7.23
N LEU A 112 -2.30 -2.33 -6.80
CA LEU A 112 -3.39 -1.99 -7.73
C LEU A 112 -3.05 -0.75 -8.56
N ARG A 113 -2.38 0.26 -8.00
CA ARG A 113 -1.87 1.40 -8.78
C ARG A 113 -0.85 0.94 -9.84
N ALA A 114 0.06 0.04 -9.52
CA ALA A 114 1.06 -0.50 -10.44
C ALA A 114 0.45 -1.34 -11.59
N LEU A 115 -0.70 -1.96 -11.33
CA LEU A 115 -1.52 -2.64 -12.33
C LEU A 115 -2.34 -1.69 -13.22
N GLY A 116 -2.31 -0.39 -12.94
CA GLY A 116 -3.00 0.64 -13.73
C GLY A 116 -4.39 0.99 -13.24
N VAL A 117 -4.79 0.56 -12.04
CA VAL A 117 -6.05 0.99 -11.44
C VAL A 117 -5.95 2.48 -11.07
N PRO A 118 -6.89 3.33 -11.53
CA PRO A 118 -6.86 4.74 -11.17
C PRO A 118 -7.14 4.94 -9.68
N ASP A 119 -6.53 5.96 -9.05
CA ASP A 119 -6.77 6.28 -7.63
C ASP A 119 -8.22 6.62 -7.35
N GLU A 120 -8.95 7.13 -8.34
CA GLU A 120 -10.37 7.41 -8.20
C GLU A 120 -11.19 6.19 -7.77
N ARG A 121 -10.66 4.98 -8.02
CA ARG A 121 -11.30 3.71 -7.67
C ARG A 121 -10.73 3.04 -6.42
N LEU A 122 -9.80 3.69 -5.71
CA LEU A 122 -9.12 3.11 -4.55
C LEU A 122 -9.17 4.06 -3.35
N ARG A 123 -9.42 3.50 -2.16
CA ARG A 123 -9.37 4.21 -0.88
C ARG A 123 -8.69 3.34 0.16
N VAL A 124 -7.89 3.96 1.02
CA VAL A 124 -7.47 3.36 2.29
C VAL A 124 -8.47 3.83 3.34
N ALA A 125 -9.13 2.89 4.00
CA ALA A 125 -10.12 3.18 5.01
C ALA A 125 -9.59 2.80 6.39
N ILE A 126 -9.69 3.72 7.35
CA ILE A 126 -9.48 3.44 8.77
C ILE A 126 -10.84 3.06 9.34
N VAL A 127 -10.93 1.88 9.95
CA VAL A 127 -12.16 1.34 10.51
C VAL A 127 -11.97 1.00 11.98
N GLN A 128 -13.08 1.00 12.71
CA GLN A 128 -13.17 0.53 14.09
C GLN A 128 -14.16 -0.63 14.11
N ASP A 129 -13.80 -1.71 14.80
CA ASP A 129 -14.67 -2.87 15.00
C ASP A 129 -15.71 -2.66 16.12
#